data_AF-I0DHF8-F1
#
_entry.id   AF-I0DHF8-F1
#
_cell.length_a   1.000
_cell.length_b   1.000
_cell.length_c   1.000
_cell.angle_alpha   90.00
_cell.angle_beta   90.00
_cell.angle_gamma   90.00
#
_symmetry.space_group_name_H-M   'P 1'
#
loop_
_entity.id
_entity.type
_entity.pdbx_description
1 polymer ?
#
loop_
_entity_poly.entity_id
_entity_poly.type
_entity_poly.pdbx_seq_one_letter_code
_entity_poly.pdbx_strand_id
1 'polypeptide(L)'
;QKVIEEVVKEKPKARWLFLTLSARNAIDGEHLEQSLKHMSKAFNKLKMYTKVKKNLIGFLRSTEVTVNKNDGSYNQHMHVLLCVENSYFKNKANYITQEEWVTLWQKALQVNYRPVANIKA
;
A
#
# COMPACT_ATOMS: atom_id res chain seq x y z
N GLN A 1 9.85 15.57 -7.45
CA GLN A 1 10.81 14.98 -8.41
C GLN A 1 12.19 14.78 -7.78
N LYS A 2 12.81 15.81 -7.21
CA LYS A 2 14.12 15.76 -6.52
C LYS A 2 14.34 14.58 -5.56
N VAL A 3 13.35 14.19 -4.76
CA VAL A 3 13.50 13.07 -3.81
C VAL A 3 13.72 11.72 -4.50
N ILE A 4 13.01 11.46 -5.62
CA ILE A 4 13.19 10.20 -6.37
C ILE A 4 14.56 10.19 -7.05
N GLU A 5 14.99 11.34 -7.59
CA GLU A 5 16.31 11.50 -8.20
C GLU A 5 17.44 11.22 -7.21
N GLU A 6 17.36 11.75 -5.99
CA GLU A 6 18.36 11.47 -4.94
C GLU A 6 18.36 10.00 -4.53
N VAL A 7 17.19 9.37 -4.38
CA VAL A 7 17.11 7.92 -4.10
C VAL A 7 17.74 7.10 -5.23
N VAL A 8 17.57 7.50 -6.50
CA VAL A 8 18.22 6.83 -7.63
C VAL A 8 19.74 7.00 -7.59
N LYS A 9 20.25 8.16 -7.15
CA LYS A 9 21.69 8.39 -6.97
C LYS A 9 22.26 7.55 -5.82
N GLU A 10 21.62 7.55 -4.67
CA GLU A 10 22.09 6.84 -3.46
C GLU A 10 21.90 5.32 -3.54
N LYS A 11 20.80 4.87 -4.18
CA LYS A 11 20.38 3.47 -4.28
C LYS A 11 20.08 3.09 -5.74
N PRO A 12 21.06 3.13 -6.65
CA PRO A 12 20.85 2.94 -8.09
C PRO A 12 20.34 1.55 -8.48
N LYS A 13 20.48 0.57 -7.59
CA LYS A 13 19.98 -0.80 -7.80
C LYS A 13 18.60 -1.04 -7.18
N ALA A 14 18.03 -0.05 -6.50
CA ALA A 14 16.69 -0.17 -5.94
C ALA A 14 15.66 -0.43 -7.03
N ARG A 15 14.58 -1.10 -6.66
CA ARG A 15 13.47 -1.38 -7.55
C ARG A 15 12.23 -0.65 -7.06
N TRP A 16 11.39 -0.25 -8.00
CA TRP A 16 10.17 0.48 -7.71
C TRP A 16 8.98 -0.45 -7.93
N LEU A 17 8.05 -0.45 -6.99
CA LEU A 17 6.79 -1.18 -7.10
C LEU A 17 5.63 -0.22 -6.92
N PHE A 18 4.56 -0.43 -7.66
CA PHE A 18 3.31 0.30 -7.50
C PHE A 18 2.28 -0.58 -6.79
N LEU A 19 1.90 -0.21 -5.58
CA LEU A 19 0.95 -0.92 -4.73
C LEU A 19 -0.32 -0.09 -4.55
N THR A 20 -1.47 -0.62 -4.97
CA THR A 20 -2.78 -0.05 -4.64
C THR A 20 -3.38 -0.82 -3.47
N LEU A 21 -3.90 -0.13 -2.45
CA LEU A 21 -4.54 -0.68 -1.26
C LEU A 21 -5.94 -0.10 -1.10
N SER A 22 -6.98 -0.93 -0.99
CA SER A 22 -8.36 -0.47 -0.79
C SER A 22 -8.95 -0.92 0.54
N ALA A 23 -10.04 -0.26 0.94
CA ALA A 23 -10.97 -0.74 1.96
C ALA A 23 -12.38 -0.77 1.34
N ARG A 24 -13.36 -1.36 2.03
CA ARG A 24 -14.77 -1.22 1.62
C ARG A 24 -15.17 0.25 1.53
N ASN A 25 -16.05 0.57 0.59
CA ASN A 25 -16.55 1.92 0.40
C ASN A 25 -17.13 2.49 1.70
N ALA A 26 -16.89 3.77 1.94
CA ALA A 26 -17.56 4.51 3.00
C ALA A 26 -18.95 4.95 2.54
N ILE A 27 -19.95 4.84 3.41
CA ILE A 27 -21.35 5.15 3.08
C ILE A 27 -21.69 6.64 3.16
N ASP A 28 -20.91 7.42 3.93
CA ASP A 28 -21.05 8.86 4.08
C ASP A 28 -19.70 9.51 4.44
N GLY A 29 -19.72 10.84 4.67
CA GLY A 29 -18.53 11.62 4.98
C GLY A 29 -17.88 11.30 6.34
N GLU A 30 -18.67 10.95 7.35
CA GLU A 30 -18.13 10.60 8.68
C GLU A 30 -17.42 9.25 8.60
N HIS A 31 -18.07 8.26 7.98
CA HIS A 31 -17.47 6.95 7.71
C HIS A 31 -16.21 7.07 6.84
N LEU A 32 -16.19 8.01 5.88
CA LEU A 32 -15.02 8.27 5.05
C LEU A 32 -13.84 8.76 5.90
N GLU A 33 -14.05 9.76 6.76
CA GLU A 33 -12.99 10.28 7.63
C GLU A 33 -12.41 9.17 8.53
N GLN A 34 -13.30 8.37 9.15
CA GLN A 34 -12.91 7.24 9.97
C GLN A 34 -12.12 6.19 9.16
N SER A 35 -12.59 5.87 7.96
CA SER A 35 -11.93 4.93 7.04
C SER A 35 -10.53 5.41 6.65
N LEU A 36 -10.35 6.68 6.30
CA LEU A 36 -9.05 7.26 5.94
C LEU A 36 -8.04 7.23 7.11
N LYS A 37 -8.51 7.55 8.33
CA LYS A 37 -7.70 7.43 9.56
C LYS A 37 -7.29 5.97 9.79
N HIS A 38 -8.23 5.04 9.63
CA HIS A 38 -7.99 3.61 9.81
C HIS A 38 -7.01 3.05 8.77
N MET A 39 -7.18 3.39 7.50
CA MET A 39 -6.25 3.00 6.41
C MET A 39 -4.83 3.54 6.65
N SER A 40 -4.69 4.76 7.16
CA SER A 40 -3.36 5.29 7.50
C SER A 40 -2.71 4.54 8.67
N LYS A 41 -3.47 4.18 9.71
CA LYS A 41 -2.98 3.32 10.81
C LYS A 41 -2.61 1.93 10.30
N ALA A 42 -3.44 1.33 9.45
CA ALA A 42 -3.19 0.04 8.83
C ALA A 42 -1.92 0.05 7.98
N PHE A 43 -1.72 1.09 7.15
CA PHE A 43 -0.50 1.22 6.36
C PHE A 43 0.76 1.31 7.24
N ASN A 44 0.67 2.03 8.36
CA ASN A 44 1.76 2.08 9.35
C ASN A 44 2.08 0.70 9.95
N LYS A 45 1.09 -0.16 10.16
CA LYS A 45 1.30 -1.56 10.59
C LYS A 45 1.92 -2.39 9.46
N LEU A 46 1.39 -2.27 8.24
CA LEU A 46 1.84 -3.01 7.07
C LEU A 46 3.35 -2.84 6.83
N LYS A 47 3.85 -1.59 6.84
CA LYS A 47 5.27 -1.31 6.63
C LYS A 47 6.19 -1.86 7.74
N MET A 48 5.64 -2.19 8.90
CA MET A 48 6.40 -2.72 10.04
C MET A 48 6.46 -4.25 10.06
N TYR A 49 5.68 -4.94 9.23
CA TYR A 49 5.78 -6.39 9.11
C TYR A 49 7.16 -6.79 8.59
N THR A 50 7.76 -7.80 9.23
CA THR A 50 9.17 -8.19 9.03
C THR A 50 9.57 -8.29 7.57
N LYS A 51 8.78 -8.98 6.74
CA LYS A 51 9.06 -9.18 5.31
C LYS A 51 8.96 -7.86 4.51
N VAL A 52 8.05 -6.96 4.87
CA VAL A 52 7.94 -5.63 4.25
C VAL A 52 9.10 -4.74 4.70
N LYS A 53 9.27 -4.56 6.02
CA LYS A 53 10.30 -3.70 6.62
C LYS A 53 11.71 -4.07 6.15
N LYS A 54 12.01 -5.36 6.04
CA LYS A 54 13.33 -5.85 5.60
C LYS A 54 13.69 -5.40 4.18
N ASN A 55 12.70 -5.30 3.29
CA ASN A 55 12.93 -4.98 1.87
C ASN A 55 12.67 -3.51 1.53
N LEU A 56 11.95 -2.77 2.37
CA LEU A 56 11.52 -1.40 2.09
C LEU A 56 12.64 -0.41 2.38
N ILE A 57 13.08 0.32 1.36
CA ILE A 57 13.99 1.47 1.47
C ILE A 57 13.17 2.71 1.85
N GLY A 58 12.06 2.93 1.16
CA GLY A 58 11.19 4.09 1.34
C GLY A 58 9.94 3.99 0.49
N PHE A 59 9.06 4.97 0.62
CA PHE A 59 7.81 5.01 -0.16
C PHE A 59 7.32 6.44 -0.35
N LEU A 60 6.52 6.63 -1.40
CA LEU A 60 5.61 7.75 -1.56
C LEU A 60 4.20 7.20 -1.59
N ARG A 61 3.24 7.92 -0.99
CA ARG A 61 1.84 7.52 -1.04
C ARG A 61 0.92 8.69 -1.33
N SER A 62 -0.16 8.41 -2.03
CA SER A 62 -1.31 9.30 -2.20
C SER A 62 -2.58 8.53 -1.85
N THR A 63 -3.57 9.24 -1.31
CA THR A 63 -4.91 8.70 -1.11
C THR A 63 -5.84 9.36 -2.12
N GLU A 64 -6.64 8.55 -2.78
CA GLU A 64 -7.61 8.98 -3.76
C GLU A 64 -9.00 8.57 -3.25
N VAL A 65 -9.98 9.45 -3.44
CA VAL A 65 -11.37 9.22 -3.09
C VAL A 65 -12.22 9.55 -4.30
N THR A 66 -13.03 8.61 -4.75
CA THR A 66 -13.99 8.80 -5.84
C THR A 66 -15.40 8.57 -5.31
N VAL A 67 -16.40 9.25 -5.89
CA VAL A 67 -17.80 9.06 -5.53
C VAL A 67 -18.42 8.06 -6.49
N ASN A 68 -19.01 6.99 -5.96
CA ASN A 68 -19.82 6.08 -6.74
C ASN A 68 -21.13 6.79 -7.14
N LYS A 69 -21.34 6.95 -8.45
CA LYS A 69 -22.50 7.66 -8.98
C LYS A 69 -23.83 6.93 -8.76
N ASN A 70 -23.80 5.62 -8.48
CA ASN A 70 -25.01 4.81 -8.34
C ASN A 70 -25.62 4.90 -6.95
N ASP A 71 -24.79 4.92 -5.90
CA ASP A 71 -25.23 4.86 -4.50
C ASP A 71 -24.68 6.00 -3.63
N GLY A 72 -23.89 6.90 -4.19
CA GLY A 72 -23.27 8.02 -3.46
C GLY A 72 -22.14 7.62 -2.52
N SER A 73 -21.78 6.33 -2.43
CA SER A 73 -20.70 5.86 -1.56
C SER A 73 -19.33 6.35 -2.05
N TYR A 74 -18.39 6.47 -1.12
CA TYR A 74 -17.02 6.84 -1.43
C TYR A 74 -16.17 5.60 -1.62
N ASN A 75 -15.49 5.51 -2.76
CA ASN A 75 -14.44 4.53 -3.00
C ASN A 75 -13.09 5.18 -2.70
N GLN A 76 -12.55 4.88 -1.51
CA GLN A 76 -11.25 5.33 -1.06
C GLN A 76 -10.18 4.25 -1.21
N HIS A 77 -9.06 4.60 -1.84
CA HIS A 77 -7.90 3.74 -1.99
C HIS A 77 -6.59 4.53 -1.89
N MET A 78 -5.52 3.82 -1.55
CA MET A 78 -4.18 4.37 -1.41
C MET A 78 -3.29 3.82 -2.51
N HIS A 79 -2.63 4.71 -3.24
CA HIS A 79 -1.56 4.35 -4.16
C HIS A 79 -0.22 4.57 -3.47
N VAL A 80 0.64 3.56 -3.49
CA VAL A 80 1.93 3.57 -2.83
C VAL A 80 3.00 3.19 -3.84
N LEU A 81 3.90 4.14 -4.12
CA LEU A 81 5.12 3.89 -4.85
C LEU A 81 6.19 3.44 -3.85
N LEU A 82 6.49 2.14 -3.83
CA LEU A 82 7.47 1.53 -2.95
C LEU A 82 8.84 1.56 -3.62
N CYS A 83 9.87 1.95 -2.86
CA CYS A 83 11.27 1.73 -3.21
C CYS A 83 11.79 0.55 -2.39
N VAL A 84 12.20 -0.52 -3.05
CA VAL A 84 12.66 -1.76 -2.40
C VAL A 84 14.09 -2.10 -2.76
N GLU A 85 14.75 -2.82 -1.85
CA GLU A 85 16.08 -3.38 -2.08
C GLU A 85 16.11 -4.30 -3.31
N ASN A 86 17.21 -4.29 -4.06
CA ASN A 86 17.38 -5.13 -5.27
C ASN A 86 17.22 -6.63 -4.97
N SER A 87 17.42 -7.03 -3.71
CA SER A 87 17.26 -8.41 -3.25
C SER A 87 15.80 -8.87 -3.16
N TYR A 88 14.83 -7.96 -3.31
CA TYR A 88 13.40 -8.26 -3.26
C TYR A 88 12.99 -9.40 -4.20
N PHE A 89 13.48 -9.39 -5.45
CA PHE A 89 13.14 -10.39 -6.46
C PHE A 89 14.05 -11.63 -6.47
N LYS A 90 15.06 -11.68 -5.62
CA LYS A 90 16.11 -12.72 -5.72
C LYS A 90 15.73 -14.05 -5.08
N ASN A 91 14.83 -14.06 -4.09
CA ASN A 91 14.44 -15.29 -3.40
C ASN A 91 13.04 -15.19 -2.78
N LYS A 92 12.45 -16.35 -2.46
CA LYS A 92 11.13 -16.47 -1.83
C LYS A 92 11.06 -15.86 -0.43
N ALA A 93 12.18 -15.80 0.29
CA ALA A 93 12.23 -15.20 1.63
C ALA A 93 12.05 -13.67 1.60
N ASN A 94 12.39 -13.03 0.47
CA ASN A 94 12.26 -11.59 0.29
C ASN A 94 11.02 -11.21 -0.52
N TYR A 95 10.76 -11.91 -1.63
CA TYR A 95 9.67 -11.56 -2.55
C TYR A 95 8.30 -11.73 -1.89
N ILE A 96 7.44 -10.71 -2.01
CA ILE A 96 6.07 -10.74 -1.52
C ILE A 96 5.15 -10.85 -2.73
N THR A 97 4.47 -11.99 -2.86
CA THR A 97 3.52 -12.25 -3.93
C THR A 97 2.28 -11.36 -3.81
N GLN A 98 1.53 -11.23 -4.90
CA GLN A 98 0.23 -10.55 -4.94
C GLN A 98 -0.73 -11.05 -3.84
N GLU A 99 -0.81 -12.37 -3.63
CA GLU A 99 -1.66 -12.95 -2.59
C GLU A 99 -1.16 -12.67 -1.16
N GLU A 100 0.15 -12.71 -0.95
CA GLU A 100 0.73 -12.30 0.33
C GLU A 100 0.45 -10.83 0.62
N TRP A 101 0.54 -9.93 -0.37
CA TRP A 101 0.18 -8.52 -0.18
C TRP A 101 -1.27 -8.33 0.25
N VAL A 102 -2.22 -9.06 -0.36
CA VAL A 102 -3.63 -9.05 0.06
C VAL A 102 -3.77 -9.53 1.50
N THR A 103 -3.08 -10.61 1.87
CA THR A 103 -3.12 -11.20 3.21
C THR A 103 -2.53 -10.25 4.27
N LEU A 104 -1.37 -9.66 3.98
CA LEU A 104 -0.73 -8.66 4.86
C LEU A 104 -1.61 -7.42 4.99
N TRP A 105 -2.22 -6.96 3.90
CA TRP A 105 -3.10 -5.81 3.95
C TRP A 105 -4.34 -6.08 4.78
N GLN A 106 -5.02 -7.21 4.58
CA GLN A 106 -6.15 -7.63 5.40
C GLN A 106 -5.79 -7.66 6.88
N LYS A 107 -4.64 -8.26 7.22
CA LYS A 107 -4.14 -8.35 8.60
C LYS A 107 -3.87 -6.97 9.20
N ALA A 108 -3.26 -6.07 8.43
CA ALA A 108 -2.94 -4.72 8.88
C ALA A 108 -4.19 -3.86 9.05
N LEU A 109 -5.16 -4.03 8.15
CA LEU A 109 -6.46 -3.36 8.16
C LEU A 109 -7.41 -3.95 9.22
N GLN A 110 -7.13 -5.15 9.73
CA GLN A 110 -7.89 -5.83 10.78
C GLN A 110 -9.38 -6.01 10.40
N VAL A 111 -9.62 -6.53 9.20
CA VAL A 111 -10.96 -6.76 8.68
C VAL A 111 -11.23 -8.24 8.41
N ASN A 112 -12.50 -8.64 8.54
CA ASN A 112 -12.98 -10.00 8.34
C ASN A 112 -13.34 -10.34 6.88
N TYR A 113 -13.09 -9.42 5.95
CA TYR A 113 -13.27 -9.62 4.51
C TYR A 113 -11.92 -9.57 3.79
N ARG A 114 -11.85 -10.12 2.58
CA ARG A 114 -10.66 -10.01 1.72
C ARG A 114 -10.65 -8.63 1.03
N PRO A 115 -9.79 -7.67 1.42
CA PRO A 115 -9.68 -6.38 0.76
C PRO A 115 -8.95 -6.53 -0.59
N VAL A 116 -8.91 -5.46 -1.39
CA VAL A 116 -8.06 -5.42 -2.58
C VAL A 116 -6.70 -4.82 -2.21
N ALA A 117 -5.66 -5.56 -2.54
CA ALA A 117 -4.32 -5.02 -2.73
C ALA A 117 -3.89 -5.40 -4.15
N ASN A 118 -3.15 -4.56 -4.85
CA ASN A 118 -2.66 -4.86 -6.20
C ASN A 118 -1.22 -4.36 -6.34
N ILE A 119 -0.27 -5.26 -6.61
CA ILE A 119 1.16 -4.93 -6.77
C ILE A 119 1.59 -5.06 -8.23
N LYS A 120 2.33 -4.05 -8.72
CA LYS A 120 2.99 -4.06 -10.04
C LYS A 120 4.45 -3.67 -9.88
N ALA A 121 5.32 -4.26 -10.69
CA ALA A 121 6.77 -4.06 -10.68
C ALA A 121 7.25 -3.43 -11.99
#